data_AF-A0A385Q4R2-F1
#
_entry.id   AF-A0A385Q4R2-F1
#
_cell.length_a   1.000
_cell.length_b   1.000
_cell.length_c   1.000
_cell.angle_alpha   90.00
_cell.angle_beta   90.00
_cell.angle_gamma   90.00
#
_symmetry.space_group_name_H-M   'P 1'
#
loop_
_entity.id
_entity.type
_entity.pdbx_description
1 polymer ?
#
loop_
_entity_poly.entity_id
_entity_poly.type
_entity_poly.pdbx_seq_one_letter_code
_entity_poly.pdbx_strand_id
1 'polypeptide(L)'
;MTLLENWRNKAYGDATDNKQKEEIWKNYFIVEKGIYEKILKNPKDVISCTVAELATKFDTDIQTITGFLDGINDSLNTPNPIEEMNEDTTISLDIDLEKLYYNMVEAKADWLYNLPEWDSLLDEEKRKDLYKTQKKSGTVVKEKKIGRNDPCPCGSGKKYKFCCGKN
;
A
#
# COMPACT_ATOMS: atom_id res chain seq x y z
N MET A 1 19.50 16.20 0.51
CA MET A 1 18.39 15.30 0.14
C MET A 1 18.44 14.14 1.09
N THR A 2 17.33 13.87 1.77
CA THR A 2 17.18 12.71 2.67
C THR A 2 17.24 11.42 1.85
N LEU A 3 17.40 10.27 2.52
CA LEU A 3 17.39 8.99 1.82
C LEU A 3 16.10 8.83 0.99
N LEU A 4 14.97 9.21 1.58
CA LEU A 4 13.65 9.13 0.97
C LEU A 4 13.47 10.05 -0.24
N GLU A 5 13.94 11.30 -0.15
CA GLU A 5 13.93 12.21 -1.30
C GLU A 5 14.76 11.66 -2.47
N ASN A 6 15.94 11.10 -2.19
CA ASN A 6 16.78 10.47 -3.21
C ASN A 6 16.06 9.29 -3.87
N TRP A 7 15.41 8.45 -3.08
CA TRP A 7 14.64 7.32 -3.58
C TRP A 7 13.47 7.77 -4.46
N ARG A 8 12.64 8.71 -3.96
CA ARG A 8 11.47 9.23 -4.70
C ARG A 8 11.89 9.89 -6.01
N ASN A 9 13.00 10.63 -6.01
CA ASN A 9 13.55 11.22 -7.23
C ASN A 9 14.04 10.15 -8.23
N LYS A 10 14.67 9.07 -7.76
CA LYS A 10 15.10 7.96 -8.60
C LYS A 10 13.92 7.17 -9.18
N ALA A 11 12.90 6.91 -8.37
CA ALA A 11 11.75 6.09 -8.72
C ALA A 11 10.72 6.83 -9.60
N TYR A 12 10.47 8.11 -9.30
CA TYR A 12 9.40 8.90 -9.90
C TYR A 12 9.88 10.14 -10.67
N GLY A 13 11.15 10.52 -10.58
CA GLY A 13 11.67 11.75 -11.19
C GLY A 13 11.51 11.79 -12.71
N ASP A 14 11.35 13.00 -13.26
CA ASP A 14 11.10 13.23 -14.69
C ASP A 14 12.33 12.95 -15.59
N ALA A 15 13.52 12.77 -15.01
CA ALA A 15 14.78 12.67 -15.74
C ALA A 15 15.08 11.28 -16.35
N THR A 16 14.34 10.23 -15.99
CA THR A 16 14.59 8.85 -16.43
C THR A 16 13.70 8.45 -17.61
N ASP A 17 14.31 7.87 -18.65
CA ASP A 17 13.61 7.27 -19.80
C ASP A 17 12.64 6.16 -19.31
N ASN A 18 11.47 6.03 -19.94
CA ASN A 18 10.44 5.08 -19.51
C ASN A 18 10.96 3.63 -19.44
N LYS A 19 11.88 3.22 -20.32
CA LYS A 19 12.46 1.85 -20.26
C LYS A 19 13.36 1.66 -19.04
N GLN A 20 14.15 2.67 -18.70
CA GLN A 20 15.02 2.61 -17.52
C GLN A 20 14.20 2.57 -16.24
N LYS A 21 13.07 3.31 -16.18
CA LYS A 21 12.12 3.22 -15.07
C LYS A 21 11.58 1.80 -14.94
N GLU A 22 11.12 1.19 -16.03
CA GLU A 22 10.61 -0.19 -16.00
C GLU A 22 11.67 -1.19 -15.50
N GLU A 23 12.93 -1.06 -15.90
CA GLU A 23 14.01 -1.93 -15.41
C GLU A 23 14.30 -1.74 -13.91
N ILE A 24 14.33 -0.49 -13.44
CA ILE A 24 14.50 -0.19 -12.01
C ILE A 24 13.37 -0.84 -11.21
N TRP A 25 12.13 -0.66 -11.63
CA TRP A 25 10.96 -1.24 -10.96
C TRP A 25 10.97 -2.76 -10.98
N LYS A 26 11.32 -3.39 -12.12
CA LYS A 26 11.45 -4.85 -12.21
C LYS A 26 12.47 -5.39 -11.21
N ASN A 27 13.66 -4.79 -11.15
CA ASN A 27 14.70 -5.24 -10.23
C ASN A 27 14.29 -5.00 -8.77
N TYR A 28 13.69 -3.84 -8.49
CA TYR A 28 13.19 -3.50 -7.16
C TYR A 28 12.13 -4.49 -6.68
N PHE A 29 11.13 -4.83 -7.50
CA PHE A 29 10.07 -5.77 -7.12
C PHE A 29 10.59 -7.17 -6.84
N ILE A 30 11.63 -7.62 -7.53
CA ILE A 30 12.26 -8.92 -7.26
C ILE A 30 12.88 -8.92 -5.86
N VAL A 31 13.60 -7.86 -5.50
CA VAL A 31 14.24 -7.73 -4.19
C VAL A 31 13.18 -7.56 -3.10
N GLU A 32 12.21 -6.67 -3.29
CA GLU A 32 11.11 -6.41 -2.37
C GLU A 32 10.33 -7.69 -2.07
N LYS A 33 9.99 -8.48 -3.10
CA LYS A 33 9.35 -9.79 -2.92
C LYS A 33 10.18 -10.71 -2.03
N GLY A 34 11.50 -10.80 -2.28
CA GLY A 34 12.40 -11.63 -1.46
C GLY A 34 12.51 -11.17 0.00
N ILE A 35 12.41 -9.87 0.26
CA ILE A 35 12.35 -9.31 1.61
C ILE A 35 11.05 -9.75 2.30
N TYR A 36 9.89 -9.57 1.64
CA TYR A 36 8.60 -10.00 2.19
C TYR A 36 8.52 -11.50 2.41
N GLU A 37 9.00 -12.34 1.49
CA GLU A 37 9.05 -13.80 1.67
C GLU A 37 9.82 -14.19 2.95
N LYS A 38 10.92 -13.50 3.26
CA LYS A 38 11.70 -13.75 4.49
C LYS A 38 10.99 -13.24 5.74
N ILE A 39 10.36 -12.07 5.67
CA ILE A 39 9.63 -11.47 6.79
C ILE A 39 8.37 -12.30 7.13
N LEU A 40 7.58 -12.66 6.12
CA LEU A 40 6.34 -13.42 6.29
C LEU A 40 6.61 -14.86 6.79
N LYS A 41 7.81 -15.42 6.56
CA LYS A 41 8.22 -16.69 7.18
C LYS A 41 8.40 -16.60 8.69
N ASN A 42 8.76 -15.43 9.22
CA ASN A 42 8.99 -15.19 10.65
C ASN A 42 8.24 -13.92 11.10
N PRO A 43 6.90 -13.92 11.07
CA PRO A 43 6.09 -12.72 11.28
C PRO A 43 6.14 -12.16 12.70
N LYS A 44 6.58 -12.97 13.68
CA LYS A 44 6.66 -12.58 15.10
C LYS A 44 8.01 -11.97 15.47
N ASP A 45 9.01 -12.09 14.59
CA ASP A 45 10.32 -11.51 14.84
C ASP A 45 10.30 -10.03 14.46
N VAL A 46 10.16 -9.18 15.47
CA VAL A 46 10.32 -7.74 15.31
C VAL A 46 11.80 -7.46 15.02
N ILE A 47 12.10 -7.03 13.80
CA ILE A 47 13.46 -6.67 13.41
C ILE A 47 13.70 -5.23 13.85
N SER A 48 14.58 -5.03 14.81
CA SER A 48 15.09 -3.70 15.18
C SER A 48 16.58 -3.61 14.84
N CYS A 49 16.92 -2.75 13.89
CA CYS A 49 18.30 -2.53 13.41
C CYS A 49 18.40 -1.15 12.76
N THR A 50 19.60 -0.75 12.31
CA THR A 50 19.75 0.47 11.51
C THR A 50 19.36 0.23 10.04
N VAL A 51 19.15 1.31 9.28
CA VAL A 51 18.87 1.24 7.84
C VAL A 51 20.02 0.55 7.09
N ALA A 52 21.28 0.85 7.43
CA ALA A 52 22.46 0.22 6.85
C ALA A 52 22.57 -1.28 7.18
N GLU A 53 22.26 -1.65 8.43
CA GLU A 53 22.21 -3.05 8.85
C GLU A 53 21.11 -3.82 8.12
N LEU A 54 19.94 -3.20 7.92
CA LEU A 54 18.85 -3.81 7.18
C LEU A 54 19.25 -4.09 5.73
N ALA A 55 19.91 -3.13 5.07
CA ALA A 55 20.41 -3.28 3.70
C ALA A 55 21.39 -4.46 3.60
N THR A 56 22.33 -4.55 4.54
CA THR A 56 23.29 -5.65 4.62
C THR A 56 22.59 -6.99 4.89
N LYS A 57 21.60 -7.02 5.79
CA LYS A 57 20.86 -8.23 6.17
C LYS A 57 20.10 -8.86 5.00
N PHE A 58 19.61 -8.03 4.09
CA PHE A 58 18.87 -8.47 2.90
C PHE A 58 19.72 -8.49 1.62
N ASP A 59 21.03 -8.26 1.72
CA ASP A 59 21.98 -8.21 0.60
C ASP A 59 21.51 -7.26 -0.53
N THR A 60 21.13 -6.05 -0.12
CA THR A 60 20.57 -5.04 -1.02
C THR A 60 21.19 -3.67 -0.73
N ASP A 61 20.99 -2.72 -1.64
CA ASP A 61 21.43 -1.35 -1.45
C ASP A 61 20.47 -0.52 -0.58
N ILE A 62 20.98 0.59 -0.05
CA ILE A 62 20.26 1.51 0.84
C ILE A 62 19.05 2.14 0.15
N GLN A 63 19.11 2.42 -1.16
CA GLN A 63 17.98 3.01 -1.87
C GLN A 63 16.82 2.01 -1.99
N THR A 64 17.12 0.75 -2.25
CA THR A 64 16.11 -0.32 -2.26
C THR A 64 15.48 -0.52 -0.89
N ILE A 65 16.26 -0.52 0.20
CA ILE A 65 15.67 -0.53 1.56
C ILE A 65 14.84 0.71 1.84
N THR A 66 15.28 1.89 1.40
CA THR A 66 14.53 3.12 1.59
C THR A 66 13.16 3.03 0.92
N GLY A 67 13.08 2.50 -0.31
CA GLY A 67 11.82 2.27 -0.98
C GLY A 67 10.93 1.26 -0.26
N PHE A 68 11.54 0.17 0.23
CA PHE A 68 10.84 -0.83 1.01
C PHE A 68 10.26 -0.22 2.31
N LEU A 69 11.05 0.61 2.99
CA LEU A 69 10.63 1.31 4.21
C LEU A 69 9.51 2.30 3.93
N ASP A 70 9.57 3.07 2.82
CA ASP A 70 8.51 3.98 2.39
C ASP A 70 7.17 3.23 2.21
N GLY A 71 7.20 2.08 1.54
CA GLY A 71 6.00 1.27 1.30
C GLY A 71 5.46 0.55 2.54
N ILE A 72 6.34 0.02 3.39
CA ILE A 72 5.92 -0.76 4.57
C ILE A 72 5.52 0.12 5.75
N ASN A 73 5.97 1.38 5.82
CA ASN A 73 5.77 2.24 6.99
C ASN A 73 4.29 2.38 7.39
N ASP A 74 3.40 2.49 6.40
CA ASP A 74 1.96 2.56 6.61
C ASP A 74 1.35 1.28 7.18
N SER A 75 2.08 0.17 7.09
CA SER A 75 1.66 -1.15 7.57
C SER A 75 2.27 -1.53 8.92
N LEU A 76 3.11 -0.66 9.49
CA LEU A 76 3.70 -0.88 10.81
C LEU A 76 2.74 -0.47 11.93
N ASN A 77 2.87 -1.15 13.07
CA ASN A 77 2.23 -0.74 14.33
C ASN A 77 2.80 0.58 14.82
N THR A 78 4.12 0.74 14.72
CA THR A 78 4.85 1.98 15.05
C THR A 78 5.58 2.48 13.80
N PRO A 79 5.13 3.60 13.19
CA PRO A 79 5.80 4.17 12.04
C PRO A 79 7.22 4.64 12.38
N ASN A 80 8.14 4.42 11.45
CA ASN A 80 9.51 4.91 11.51
C ASN A 80 9.61 6.34 10.94
N PRO A 81 10.63 7.13 11.36
CA PRO A 81 10.85 8.50 10.87
C PRO A 81 11.48 8.52 9.47
N ILE A 82 10.82 7.92 8.48
CA ILE A 82 11.36 7.72 7.12
C ILE A 82 11.69 9.02 6.38
N GLU A 83 11.04 10.13 6.72
CA GLU A 83 11.25 11.43 6.07
C GLU A 83 12.62 12.02 6.44
N GLU A 84 13.07 11.83 7.68
CA GLU A 84 14.30 12.41 8.22
C GLU A 84 15.42 11.36 8.46
N MET A 85 15.17 10.09 8.12
CA MET A 85 16.11 9.00 8.41
C MET A 85 17.41 9.09 7.59
N ASN A 86 18.47 8.58 8.19
CA ASN A 86 19.77 8.32 7.60
C ASN A 86 20.18 6.85 7.78
N GLU A 87 21.37 6.49 7.31
CA GLU A 87 21.89 5.13 7.30
C GLU A 87 22.01 4.51 8.71
N ASP A 88 22.31 5.36 9.70
CA ASP A 88 22.48 4.98 11.11
C ASP A 88 21.17 5.04 11.92
N THR A 89 20.08 5.48 11.30
CA THR A 89 18.79 5.61 11.99
C THR A 89 18.28 4.23 12.37
N THR A 90 17.99 4.04 13.66
CA THR A 90 17.38 2.81 14.16
C THR A 90 15.92 2.76 13.76
N ILE A 91 15.53 1.67 13.10
CA ILE A 91 14.18 1.39 12.66
C ILE A 91 13.65 0.13 13.36
N SER A 92 12.32 0.00 13.40
CA SER A 92 11.65 -1.22 13.86
C SER A 92 10.65 -1.69 12.81
N LEU A 93 10.72 -2.97 12.45
CA LEU A 93 9.77 -3.64 11.57
C LEU A 93 8.77 -4.45 12.39
N ASP A 94 7.90 -3.75 13.13
CA ASP A 94 6.74 -4.33 13.81
C ASP A 94 5.52 -4.23 12.89
N ILE A 95 5.27 -5.30 12.14
CA ILE A 95 4.33 -5.33 11.02
C ILE A 95 2.97 -5.85 11.48
N ASP A 96 1.91 -5.10 11.20
CA ASP A 96 0.55 -5.61 11.31
C ASP A 96 0.18 -6.36 10.03
N LEU A 97 -0.01 -7.69 10.14
CA LEU A 97 -0.32 -8.56 9.01
C LEU A 97 -1.63 -8.21 8.30
N GLU A 98 -2.67 -7.84 9.06
CA GLU A 98 -3.98 -7.49 8.47
C GLU A 98 -3.87 -6.17 7.71
N LYS A 99 -3.20 -5.18 8.33
CA LYS A 99 -2.95 -3.87 7.73
C LYS A 99 -2.04 -3.96 6.52
N LEU A 100 -0.98 -4.76 6.60
CA LEU A 100 -0.06 -5.01 5.50
C LEU A 100 -0.79 -5.61 4.30
N TYR A 101 -1.58 -6.66 4.51
CA TYR A 101 -2.36 -7.27 3.43
C TYR A 101 -3.35 -6.27 2.81
N TYR A 102 -4.03 -5.48 3.64
CA TYR A 102 -4.96 -4.42 3.19
C TYR A 102 -4.26 -3.37 2.30
N ASN A 103 -3.09 -2.88 2.73
CA ASN A 103 -2.30 -1.88 2.00
C ASN A 103 -1.72 -2.46 0.69
N MET A 104 -1.28 -3.73 0.69
CA MET A 104 -0.83 -4.40 -0.54
C MET A 104 -1.95 -4.51 -1.59
N VAL A 105 -3.20 -4.76 -1.15
CA VAL A 105 -4.38 -4.78 -2.04
C VAL A 105 -4.69 -3.37 -2.58
N GLU A 106 -4.43 -2.33 -1.79
CA GLU A 106 -4.54 -0.91 -2.22
C GLU A 106 -3.56 -0.60 -3.35
N ALA A 107 -2.29 -0.91 -3.11
CA ALA A 107 -1.17 -0.68 -4.01
C ALA A 107 -1.25 -1.56 -5.27
N LYS A 108 -2.21 -2.49 -5.32
CA LYS A 108 -2.36 -3.51 -6.37
C LYS A 108 -1.09 -4.36 -6.52
N ALA A 109 -0.40 -4.65 -5.42
CA ALA A 109 0.82 -5.43 -5.38
C ALA A 109 0.53 -6.94 -5.44
N ASP A 110 0.05 -7.43 -6.59
CA ASP A 110 -0.38 -8.82 -6.77
C ASP A 110 0.73 -9.85 -6.53
N TRP A 111 2.00 -9.46 -6.72
CA TRP A 111 3.15 -10.30 -6.42
C TRP A 111 3.41 -10.49 -4.92
N LEU A 112 2.82 -9.66 -4.05
CA LEU A 112 3.00 -9.71 -2.60
C LEU A 112 1.79 -10.30 -1.88
N TYR A 113 0.56 -9.85 -2.17
CA TYR A 113 -0.63 -10.33 -1.46
C TYR A 113 -1.08 -11.74 -1.90
N ASN A 114 -0.52 -12.29 -3.00
CA ASN A 114 -0.74 -13.68 -3.42
C ASN A 114 0.39 -14.64 -2.99
N LEU A 115 1.32 -14.19 -2.15
CA LEU A 115 2.39 -15.04 -1.63
C LEU A 115 1.82 -16.23 -0.83
N PRO A 116 2.34 -17.46 -1.02
CA PRO A 116 1.86 -18.65 -0.30
C PRO A 116 2.13 -18.57 1.20
N GLU A 117 3.09 -17.75 1.65
CA GLU A 117 3.37 -17.50 3.06
C GLU A 117 2.11 -17.01 3.79
N TRP A 118 1.25 -16.24 3.13
CA TRP A 118 0.00 -15.76 3.70
C TRP A 118 -0.96 -16.88 4.11
N ASP A 119 -0.91 -18.05 3.46
CA ASP A 119 -1.76 -19.20 3.81
C ASP A 119 -1.52 -19.68 5.25
N SER A 120 -0.32 -19.46 5.77
CA SER A 120 0.06 -19.81 7.15
C SER A 120 -0.21 -18.71 8.17
N LEU A 121 -0.47 -17.49 7.71
CA LEU A 121 -0.57 -16.28 8.52
C LEU A 121 -2.01 -15.79 8.69
N LEU A 122 -2.78 -15.81 7.59
CA LEU A 122 -4.14 -15.33 7.53
C LEU A 122 -5.02 -16.37 6.85
N ASP A 123 -6.11 -16.72 7.53
CA ASP A 123 -7.12 -17.62 6.96
C ASP A 123 -7.62 -17.10 5.61
N GLU A 124 -7.94 -18.02 4.70
CA GLU A 124 -8.45 -17.69 3.38
C GLU A 124 -9.71 -16.80 3.45
N GLU A 125 -10.58 -17.06 4.42
CA GLU A 125 -11.78 -16.26 4.65
C GLU A 125 -11.44 -14.82 5.07
N LYS A 126 -10.48 -14.67 5.99
CA LYS A 126 -10.00 -13.37 6.45
C LYS A 126 -9.36 -12.57 5.31
N ARG A 127 -8.54 -13.21 4.47
CA ARG A 127 -7.95 -12.59 3.27
C ARG A 127 -8.99 -12.15 2.25
N LYS A 128 -10.01 -12.98 2.01
CA LYS A 128 -11.15 -12.62 1.13
C LYS A 128 -11.94 -11.45 1.69
N ASP A 129 -12.14 -11.38 3.00
CA ASP A 129 -12.82 -10.27 3.64
C ASP A 129 -12.02 -8.97 3.52
N LEU A 130 -10.73 -8.99 3.90
CA LEU A 130 -9.82 -7.84 3.75
C LEU A 130 -9.76 -7.34 2.31
N TYR A 131 -9.64 -8.25 1.33
CA TYR A 131 -9.63 -7.89 -0.09
C TYR A 131 -10.93 -7.17 -0.51
N LYS A 132 -12.09 -7.72 -0.13
CA LYS A 132 -13.39 -7.12 -0.46
C LYS A 132 -13.58 -5.77 0.23
N THR A 133 -13.23 -5.69 1.50
CA THR A 133 -13.32 -4.46 2.30
C THR A 133 -12.46 -3.37 1.69
N GLN A 134 -11.23 -3.71 1.30
CA GLN A 134 -10.35 -2.75 0.66
C GLN A 134 -10.86 -2.29 -0.72
N LYS A 135 -11.32 -3.22 -1.57
CA LYS A 135 -11.90 -2.83 -2.87
C LYS A 135 -13.16 -1.97 -2.73
N LYS A 136 -13.94 -2.18 -1.67
CA LYS A 136 -15.10 -1.34 -1.35
C LYS A 136 -14.70 0.06 -0.88
N SER A 137 -13.61 0.20 -0.10
CA SER A 137 -13.16 1.50 0.43
C SER A 137 -12.88 2.51 -0.69
N GLY A 138 -12.22 2.06 -1.78
CA GLY A 138 -11.91 2.90 -2.93
C GLY A 138 -13.07 3.09 -3.92
N THR A 139 -14.18 2.37 -3.75
CA THR A 139 -15.35 2.49 -4.63
C THR A 139 -16.26 3.61 -4.14
N VAL A 140 -16.20 4.78 -4.80
CA VAL A 140 -17.18 5.84 -4.58
C VAL A 140 -18.55 5.36 -5.05
N VAL A 141 -19.42 4.99 -4.11
CA VAL A 141 -20.81 4.65 -4.40
C VAL A 141 -21.51 5.93 -4.84
N LYS A 142 -21.72 6.07 -6.15
CA LYS A 142 -22.58 7.16 -6.66
C LYS A 142 -23.97 6.96 -6.09
N GLU A 143 -24.44 7.94 -5.33
CA GLU A 143 -25.84 7.97 -4.91
C GLU A 143 -26.74 7.83 -6.13
N LYS A 144 -27.82 7.07 -5.99
CA LYS A 144 -28.79 6.87 -7.06
C LYS A 144 -29.31 8.23 -7.48
N LYS A 145 -28.94 8.68 -8.69
CA LYS A 145 -29.50 9.90 -9.27
C LYS A 145 -31.01 9.76 -9.32
N ILE A 146 -31.71 10.70 -8.69
CA ILE A 146 -33.17 10.72 -8.76
C ILE A 146 -33.62 10.88 -10.21
N GLY A 147 -34.40 9.93 -10.70
CA GLY A 147 -34.97 10.00 -12.03
C GLY A 147 -36.03 11.10 -12.10
N ARG A 148 -36.16 11.75 -13.27
CA ARG A 148 -37.17 12.81 -13.48
C ARG A 148 -38.60 12.38 -13.13
N ASN A 149 -38.93 11.09 -13.23
CA ASN A 149 -40.25 10.55 -12.92
C ASN A 149 -40.38 9.95 -11.50
N ASP A 150 -39.29 9.84 -10.73
CA ASP A 150 -39.31 9.28 -9.37
C ASP A 150 -40.03 10.23 -8.39
N PRO A 151 -40.59 9.73 -7.28
CA PRO A 151 -41.14 10.56 -6.21
C PRO A 151 -40.11 11.58 -5.72
N CYS A 152 -40.51 12.84 -5.60
CA CYS A 152 -39.61 13.91 -5.22
C CYS A 152 -39.27 13.84 -3.71
N PRO A 153 -37.99 13.95 -3.31
CA PRO A 153 -37.55 13.83 -1.92
C PRO A 153 -38.02 15.01 -1.04
N CYS A 154 -38.60 16.06 -1.65
CA CYS A 154 -39.23 17.19 -0.97
C CYS A 154 -40.49 16.81 -0.15
N GLY A 155 -40.92 15.54 -0.18
CA GLY A 155 -42.13 15.09 0.52
C GLY A 155 -43.45 15.55 -0.12
N SER A 156 -43.40 16.21 -1.28
CA SER A 156 -44.61 16.77 -1.92
C SER A 156 -45.57 15.75 -2.54
N GLY A 157 -45.19 14.46 -2.58
CA GLY A 157 -45.93 13.42 -3.30
C GLY A 157 -45.89 13.52 -4.83
N LYS A 158 -45.21 14.54 -5.40
CA LYS A 158 -45.11 14.75 -6.86
C LYS A 158 -43.86 14.07 -7.43
N LYS A 159 -43.87 13.77 -8.74
CA LYS A 159 -42.66 13.33 -9.45
C LYS A 159 -41.60 14.43 -9.45
N TYR A 160 -40.31 14.07 -9.41
CA TYR A 160 -39.19 15.02 -9.31
C TYR A 160 -39.24 16.14 -10.35
N LYS A 161 -39.55 15.83 -11.62
CA LYS A 161 -39.73 16.81 -12.71
C LYS A 161 -40.85 17.83 -12.51
N PHE A 162 -41.76 17.58 -11.56
CA PHE A 162 -42.89 18.45 -11.24
C PHE A 162 -42.77 19.12 -9.85
N CYS A 163 -41.73 18.83 -9.05
CA CYS A 163 -41.37 19.52 -7.79
C CYS A 163 -39.97 20.15 -7.93
N CYS A 164 -38.94 19.60 -7.27
CA CYS A 164 -37.60 20.19 -7.20
C CYS A 164 -36.81 20.14 -8.51
N GLY A 165 -37.16 19.28 -9.45
CA GLY A 165 -36.55 19.19 -10.78
C GLY A 165 -37.30 19.97 -11.85
N LYS A 166 -38.17 20.91 -11.44
CA LYS A 166 -38.95 21.77 -12.31
C LYS A 166 -38.12 23.03 -12.62
N ASN A 167 -37.28 22.93 -13.64
CA ASN A 167 -36.86 24.10 -14.42
C ASN A 167 -37.95 24.43 -15.44
#